data_AF-A0A9N9NZM1-F1
#
_entry.id   AF-A0A9N9NZM1-F1
#
_cell.length_a   1.000
_cell.length_b   1.000
_cell.length_c   1.000
_cell.angle_alpha   90.00
_cell.angle_beta   90.00
_cell.angle_gamma   90.00
#
_symmetry.space_group_name_H-M   'P 1'
#
loop_
_entity.id
_entity.type
_entity.pdbx_description
1 polymer ?
#
loop_
_entity_poly.entity_id
_entity_poly.type
_entity_poly.pdbx_seq_one_letter_code
_entity_poly.pdbx_strand_id
1 'polypeptide(L)'
;SQKTDPKSKCKKVSKAAAKNELIEYNVAKECIESFPFDAKFANDTIDAVSHFMSNYYAFFDEANEDPPKGFTYQRGFVYDQNLTLYSVVTTDKEKKKKQVLDDKLDPSNNDCEVTEIDGKPAIQAIIEFANNSISYSKDLGVRFNMALSPSSGFFSQQFTLRNDFPETPSITYNLKCPKKKSFKLKREWAIVYDSAFFDNFCLRNTSTSSSNGTKLTSRDKVTESTSNKKYKVSASRNKNNKKSQFKHAKNVTEDFYLVNNGTVGVAVITQENEKSNIFLADGLDKLNKLGAKKLILDMSNNIGGDVSVAIFTNLLLFRSQEQPNIFPTSIKINNYTIPVIEEKFKTHSDDFDVYNPYSYLSFPSGEPFKNANDFIGSRTNLSSSLHLDILSPNDKKLLNSTSPFRWTSKDIIILTNGFCISTCALITSFLSKFHNVKTISVGGLLDTPMSFSTFPGGYATSENVIAGSAGDTKFFDLPKEMNTLFFAVIKAHDFDKNSNTATGVLEYLFKPADYRLYYNESNARDPSFLWVDAANILNKKN
;
A
#
# COMPACT_ATOMS: atom_id res chain seq x y z
N SER A 1 -9.81 46.64 -2.30
CA SER A 1 -9.25 45.41 -2.89
C SER A 1 -10.41 44.55 -3.35
N GLN A 2 -10.64 44.43 -4.67
CA GLN A 2 -11.73 43.62 -5.21
C GLN A 2 -11.45 42.15 -4.93
N LYS A 3 -12.25 41.53 -4.04
CA LYS A 3 -12.27 40.07 -3.87
C LYS A 3 -12.72 39.46 -5.20
N THR A 4 -11.76 39.01 -6.00
CA THR A 4 -12.03 38.26 -7.22
C THR A 4 -12.61 36.91 -6.83
N ASP A 5 -13.77 36.56 -7.41
CA ASP A 5 -14.48 35.30 -7.19
C ASP A 5 -13.53 34.09 -7.43
N PRO A 6 -13.38 33.16 -6.47
CA PRO A 6 -12.60 31.93 -6.63
C PRO A 6 -12.92 31.17 -7.92
N LYS A 7 -14.18 31.18 -8.36
CA LYS A 7 -14.61 30.56 -9.63
C LYS A 7 -13.96 31.19 -10.85
N SER A 8 -13.67 32.49 -10.81
CA SER A 8 -12.97 33.19 -11.89
C SER A 8 -11.51 32.74 -12.00
N LYS A 9 -10.82 32.59 -10.86
CA LYS A 9 -9.42 32.13 -10.80
C LYS A 9 -9.28 30.66 -11.23
N CYS A 10 -10.26 29.83 -10.89
CA CYS A 10 -10.28 28.41 -11.25
C CYS A 10 -10.82 28.11 -12.67
N LYS A 11 -11.33 29.10 -13.39
CA LYS A 11 -11.90 28.93 -14.74
C LYS A 11 -10.89 28.37 -15.76
N LYS A 12 -9.62 28.77 -15.63
CA LYS A 12 -8.54 28.25 -16.52
C LYS A 12 -8.26 26.77 -16.24
N VAL A 13 -8.20 26.38 -14.96
CA VAL A 13 -8.05 24.98 -14.54
C VAL A 13 -9.21 24.14 -15.07
N SER A 14 -10.46 24.57 -14.87
CA SER A 14 -11.65 23.86 -15.36
C SER A 14 -11.67 23.71 -16.88
N LYS A 15 -11.28 24.75 -17.63
CA LYS A 15 -11.17 24.68 -19.10
C LYS A 15 -10.10 23.69 -19.57
N ALA A 16 -8.92 23.71 -18.94
CA ALA A 16 -7.85 22.78 -19.27
C ALA A 16 -8.28 21.34 -18.98
N ALA A 17 -8.92 21.10 -17.82
CA ALA A 17 -9.46 19.81 -17.44
C ALA A 17 -10.50 19.28 -18.44
N ALA A 18 -11.47 20.10 -18.84
CA ALA A 18 -12.50 19.74 -19.80
C ALA A 18 -11.94 19.33 -21.17
N LYS A 19 -10.75 19.81 -21.52
CA LYS A 19 -10.05 19.50 -22.77
C LYS A 19 -8.93 18.47 -22.61
N ASN A 20 -8.70 17.96 -21.39
CA ASN A 20 -7.59 17.09 -21.06
C ASN A 20 -6.22 17.72 -21.42
N GLU A 21 -6.09 19.04 -21.20
CA GLU A 21 -4.88 19.84 -21.37
C GLU A 21 -4.09 19.94 -20.06
N LEU A 22 -2.78 20.18 -20.16
CA LEU A 22 -1.92 20.43 -19.00
C LEU A 22 -2.24 21.80 -18.37
N ILE A 23 -2.10 21.89 -17.05
CA ILE A 23 -2.31 23.11 -16.29
C ILE A 23 -0.94 23.73 -15.94
N GLU A 24 -0.79 25.03 -16.16
CA GLU A 24 0.39 25.75 -15.70
C GLU A 24 0.43 25.84 -14.16
N TYR A 25 1.63 25.71 -13.58
CA TYR A 25 1.82 25.74 -12.13
C TYR A 25 1.21 26.98 -11.44
N ASN A 26 1.46 28.17 -11.97
CA ASN A 26 0.92 29.40 -11.37
C ASN A 26 -0.61 29.46 -11.48
N VAL A 27 -1.20 28.90 -12.55
CA VAL A 27 -2.65 28.82 -12.71
C VAL A 27 -3.27 27.86 -11.69
N ALA A 28 -2.64 26.71 -11.46
CA ALA A 28 -3.06 25.77 -10.41
C ALA A 28 -2.95 26.42 -9.02
N LYS A 29 -1.80 27.05 -8.73
CA LYS A 29 -1.54 27.75 -7.46
C LYS A 29 -2.58 28.83 -7.16
N GLU A 30 -2.80 29.74 -8.11
CA GLU A 30 -3.75 30.84 -7.96
C GLU A 30 -5.18 30.35 -7.73
N CYS A 31 -5.56 29.23 -8.35
CA CYS A 31 -6.86 28.61 -8.12
C CYS A 31 -6.94 28.01 -6.71
N ILE A 32 -5.96 27.21 -6.28
CA ILE A 32 -5.94 26.60 -4.94
C ILE A 32 -5.93 27.66 -3.84
N GLU A 33 -5.12 28.71 -3.98
CA GLU A 33 -5.02 29.81 -3.00
C GLU A 33 -6.23 30.78 -3.06
N SER A 34 -7.14 30.61 -4.03
CA SER A 34 -8.31 31.48 -4.15
C SER A 34 -9.43 31.15 -3.19
N PHE A 35 -9.49 29.91 -2.68
CA PHE A 35 -10.58 29.48 -1.81
C PHE A 35 -10.46 30.16 -0.45
N PRO A 36 -11.50 30.87 0.02
CA PRO A 36 -11.49 31.42 1.36
C PRO A 36 -11.46 30.29 2.38
N PHE A 37 -10.73 30.51 3.47
CA PHE A 37 -10.81 29.62 4.63
C PHE A 37 -12.23 29.61 5.18
N ASP A 38 -12.83 28.43 5.27
CA ASP A 38 -14.12 28.21 5.93
C ASP A 38 -13.89 27.65 7.34
N ALA A 39 -14.00 28.53 8.34
CA ALA A 39 -13.76 28.19 9.73
C ALA A 39 -14.76 27.16 10.28
N LYS A 40 -16.02 27.17 9.82
CA LYS A 40 -17.02 26.20 10.26
C LYS A 40 -16.68 24.83 9.70
N PHE A 41 -16.42 24.75 8.40
CA PHE A 41 -16.01 23.52 7.75
C PHE A 41 -14.73 22.94 8.38
N ALA A 42 -13.74 23.78 8.68
CA ALA A 42 -12.53 23.37 9.36
C ALA A 42 -12.82 22.77 10.75
N ASN A 43 -13.64 23.43 11.57
CA ASN A 43 -14.02 22.93 12.89
C ASN A 43 -14.81 21.62 12.81
N ASP A 44 -15.80 21.52 11.92
CA ASP A 44 -16.58 20.29 11.71
C ASP A 44 -15.67 19.12 11.28
N THR A 45 -14.65 19.41 10.44
CA THR A 45 -13.63 18.42 10.04
C THR A 45 -12.81 17.95 11.23
N ILE A 46 -12.33 18.88 12.06
CA ILE A 46 -11.50 18.57 13.23
C ILE A 46 -12.31 17.75 14.24
N ASP A 47 -13.56 18.10 14.48
CA ASP A 47 -14.45 17.37 15.39
C ASP A 47 -14.69 15.94 14.90
N ALA A 48 -14.92 15.77 13.60
CA ALA A 48 -15.07 14.47 12.96
C ALA A 48 -13.81 13.61 13.10
N VAL A 49 -12.66 14.15 12.67
CA VAL A 49 -11.35 13.46 12.77
C VAL A 49 -11.10 13.06 14.22
N SER A 50 -11.30 13.98 15.16
CA SER A 50 -11.08 13.73 16.59
C SER A 50 -12.00 12.63 17.11
N HIS A 51 -13.26 12.63 16.70
CA HIS A 51 -14.22 11.58 17.07
C HIS A 51 -13.81 10.20 16.52
N PHE A 52 -13.47 10.10 15.23
CA PHE A 52 -13.10 8.82 14.63
C PHE A 52 -11.76 8.30 15.18
N MET A 53 -10.78 9.17 15.33
CA MET A 53 -9.48 8.82 15.90
C MET A 53 -9.60 8.36 17.35
N SER A 54 -10.33 9.09 18.19
CA SER A 54 -10.48 8.72 19.60
C SER A 54 -11.33 7.47 19.82
N ASN A 55 -12.34 7.18 18.98
CA ASN A 55 -13.24 6.05 19.20
C ASN A 55 -12.85 4.77 18.46
N TYR A 56 -12.16 4.86 17.33
CA TYR A 56 -11.98 3.72 16.42
C TYR A 56 -10.55 3.50 15.93
N TYR A 57 -9.68 4.51 15.92
CA TYR A 57 -8.29 4.30 15.51
C TYR A 57 -7.55 3.41 16.50
N ALA A 58 -7.02 2.29 16.03
CA ALA A 58 -6.49 1.22 16.87
C ALA A 58 -5.15 1.56 17.55
N PHE A 59 -4.51 2.65 17.12
CA PHE A 59 -3.20 3.10 17.62
C PHE A 59 -3.26 4.49 18.25
N PHE A 60 -4.46 4.97 18.61
CA PHE A 60 -4.62 6.33 19.13
C PHE A 60 -3.76 6.59 20.37
N ASP A 61 -3.67 5.61 21.29
CA ASP A 61 -2.93 5.76 22.54
C ASP A 61 -1.40 5.71 22.31
N GLU A 62 -0.96 5.00 21.28
CA GLU A 62 0.45 4.86 20.89
C GLU A 62 0.95 5.98 19.96
N ALA A 63 0.07 6.69 19.27
CA ALA A 63 0.41 7.69 18.24
C ALA A 63 0.90 9.04 18.80
N ASN A 64 1.55 9.08 19.96
CA ASN A 64 2.00 10.30 20.65
C ASN A 64 3.25 10.97 20.03
N GLU A 65 3.53 10.77 18.74
CA GLU A 65 4.65 11.43 18.08
C GLU A 65 4.24 12.78 17.50
N ASP A 66 5.08 13.79 17.73
CA ASP A 66 4.92 15.10 17.07
C ASP A 66 4.99 14.90 15.55
N PRO A 67 3.98 15.37 14.78
CA PRO A 67 4.03 15.23 13.33
C PRO A 67 5.26 16.00 12.80
N PRO A 68 6.02 15.43 11.85
CA PRO A 68 7.17 16.11 11.26
C PRO A 68 6.71 17.26 10.36
N LYS A 69 6.35 18.40 10.96
CA LYS A 69 5.87 19.66 10.38
C LYS A 69 4.67 19.54 9.42
N GLY A 70 3.69 20.43 9.62
CA GLY A 70 2.54 20.73 8.77
C GLY A 70 2.35 19.89 7.50
N PHE A 71 1.49 18.89 7.56
CA PHE A 71 1.08 18.12 6.39
C PHE A 71 -0.08 18.84 5.69
N THR A 72 0.06 19.12 4.38
CA THR A 72 -1.04 19.62 3.56
C THR A 72 -1.50 18.49 2.65
N TYR A 73 -2.69 17.96 2.91
CA TYR A 73 -3.31 16.96 2.03
C TYR A 73 -4.19 17.65 1.01
N GLN A 74 -3.75 17.70 -0.24
CA GLN A 74 -4.55 18.20 -1.36
C GLN A 74 -4.70 17.09 -2.40
N ARG A 75 -5.73 16.27 -2.27
CA ARG A 75 -6.15 15.41 -3.39
C ARG A 75 -6.72 16.29 -4.50
N GLY A 76 -6.40 15.95 -5.74
CA GLY A 76 -7.04 16.51 -6.93
C GLY A 76 -6.08 16.89 -8.04
N PHE A 77 -4.80 17.12 -7.75
CA PHE A 77 -3.78 17.39 -8.75
C PHE A 77 -2.71 16.30 -8.73
N VAL A 78 -2.23 15.95 -9.91
CA VAL A 78 -1.06 15.08 -10.10
C VAL A 78 -0.01 15.89 -10.82
N TYR A 79 1.19 15.91 -10.27
CA TYR A 79 2.34 16.65 -10.78
C TYR A 79 3.37 15.66 -11.29
N ASP A 80 3.56 15.60 -12.61
CA ASP A 80 4.51 14.67 -13.25
C ASP A 80 5.64 15.45 -13.94
N GLN A 81 6.90 15.15 -13.59
CA GLN A 81 8.08 15.70 -14.29
C GLN A 81 8.34 15.02 -15.65
N ASN A 82 7.53 14.01 -16.03
CA ASN A 82 7.68 13.16 -17.21
C ASN A 82 9.07 12.49 -17.29
N LEU A 83 9.64 12.16 -16.14
CA LEU A 83 10.89 11.42 -16.02
C LEU A 83 10.84 10.51 -14.80
N THR A 84 11.62 9.45 -14.83
CA THR A 84 11.80 8.52 -13.71
C THR A 84 13.26 8.53 -13.28
N LEU A 85 13.49 8.33 -11.98
CA LEU A 85 14.82 8.21 -11.38
C LEU A 85 14.99 6.81 -10.82
N TYR A 86 16.14 6.20 -11.06
CA TYR A 86 16.53 4.91 -10.50
C TYR A 86 17.83 5.08 -9.72
N SER A 87 18.01 4.34 -8.63
CA SER A 87 19.30 4.25 -7.94
C SER A 87 19.92 2.90 -8.20
N VAL A 88 21.08 2.89 -8.84
CA VAL A 88 21.84 1.66 -9.10
C VAL A 88 23.16 1.66 -8.34
N VAL A 89 23.62 0.48 -7.94
CA VAL A 89 24.97 0.23 -7.42
C VAL A 89 25.82 -0.27 -8.57
N THR A 90 26.92 0.42 -8.87
CA THR A 90 27.83 0.02 -9.94
C THR A 90 28.71 -1.16 -9.52
N THR A 91 29.12 -1.97 -10.48
CA THR A 91 30.00 -3.13 -10.29
C THR A 91 31.49 -2.79 -10.32
N ASP A 92 31.85 -1.50 -10.39
CA ASP A 92 33.24 -1.09 -10.25
C ASP A 92 33.77 -1.39 -8.84
N LYS A 93 35.11 -1.37 -8.67
CA LYS A 93 35.76 -1.65 -7.39
C LYS A 93 35.29 -0.76 -6.24
N GLU A 94 34.66 0.38 -6.54
CA GLU A 94 34.23 1.36 -5.55
C GLU A 94 32.75 1.19 -5.14
N LYS A 95 31.98 0.32 -5.82
CA LYS A 95 30.54 0.08 -5.57
C LYS A 95 29.74 1.38 -5.36
N LYS A 96 29.97 2.36 -6.22
CA LYS A 96 29.34 3.68 -6.07
C LYS A 96 27.86 3.63 -6.41
N LYS A 97 27.06 4.39 -5.66
CA LYS A 97 25.66 4.64 -5.97
C LYS A 97 25.51 5.78 -6.94
N LYS A 98 24.72 5.56 -7.99
CA LYS A 98 24.38 6.58 -8.99
C LYS A 98 22.88 6.68 -9.16
N GLN A 99 22.41 7.92 -9.30
CA GLN A 99 21.05 8.19 -9.72
C GLN A 99 21.03 8.25 -11.24
N VAL A 100 20.16 7.46 -11.87
CA VAL A 100 20.06 7.33 -13.32
C VAL A 100 18.71 7.85 -13.77
N LEU A 101 18.73 8.61 -14.84
CA LEU A 101 17.54 9.23 -15.45
C LEU A 101 16.97 8.36 -16.57
N ASP A 102 15.65 8.25 -16.62
CA ASP A 102 14.89 7.85 -17.81
C ASP A 102 13.83 8.92 -18.09
N ASP A 103 14.04 9.65 -19.18
CA ASP A 103 13.37 10.88 -19.57
C ASP A 103 12.39 10.60 -20.70
N LYS A 104 11.09 10.74 -20.41
CA LYS A 104 10.03 10.45 -21.40
C LYS A 104 9.94 11.55 -22.46
N LEU A 105 10.40 12.77 -22.15
CA LEU A 105 10.31 13.93 -23.05
C LEU A 105 11.52 14.01 -23.98
N ASP A 106 12.70 13.70 -23.47
CA ASP A 106 13.94 13.65 -24.25
C ASP A 106 14.73 12.37 -23.94
N PRO A 107 14.44 11.27 -24.66
CA PRO A 107 15.11 9.99 -24.47
C PRO A 107 16.64 10.03 -24.68
N SER A 108 17.19 11.12 -25.24
CA SER A 108 18.64 11.29 -25.37
C SER A 108 19.34 11.57 -24.04
N ASN A 109 18.57 11.76 -22.96
CA ASN A 109 19.03 11.91 -21.58
C ASN A 109 18.93 10.61 -20.78
N ASN A 110 18.40 9.53 -21.38
CA ASN A 110 18.33 8.24 -20.73
C ASN A 110 19.74 7.73 -20.41
N ASP A 111 19.87 7.06 -19.27
CA ASP A 111 21.14 6.52 -18.77
C ASP A 111 22.19 7.59 -18.37
N CYS A 112 21.78 8.86 -18.29
CA CYS A 112 22.61 9.91 -17.72
C CYS A 112 22.60 9.82 -16.19
N GLU A 113 23.76 10.04 -15.59
CA GLU A 113 23.90 10.17 -14.14
C GLU A 113 23.37 11.53 -13.69
N VAL A 114 22.41 11.53 -12.76
CA VAL A 114 21.95 12.73 -12.05
C VAL A 114 22.91 12.97 -10.89
N THR A 115 23.74 14.00 -11.01
CA THR A 115 24.77 14.34 -10.03
C THR A 115 24.26 15.30 -8.96
N GLU A 116 23.40 16.26 -9.35
CA GLU A 116 22.79 17.23 -8.45
C GLU A 116 21.31 17.43 -8.79
N ILE A 117 20.52 17.77 -7.77
CA ILE A 117 19.12 18.19 -7.86
C ILE A 117 18.99 19.50 -7.08
N ASP A 118 18.56 20.55 -7.76
CA ASP A 118 18.44 21.92 -7.22
C ASP A 118 19.70 22.39 -6.46
N GLY A 119 20.88 22.05 -7.01
CA GLY A 119 22.18 22.43 -6.47
C GLY A 119 22.65 21.60 -5.26
N LYS A 120 21.90 20.59 -4.84
CA LYS A 120 22.31 19.61 -3.81
C LYS A 120 22.75 18.31 -4.47
N PRO A 121 23.67 17.52 -3.87
CA PRO A 121 23.98 16.17 -4.35
C PRO A 121 22.69 15.35 -4.52
N ALA A 122 22.52 14.71 -5.68
CA ALA A 122 21.24 14.10 -6.05
C ALA A 122 20.74 13.08 -5.01
N ILE A 123 21.64 12.23 -4.52
CA ILE A 123 21.28 11.22 -3.51
C ILE A 123 20.82 11.86 -2.18
N GLN A 124 21.44 12.97 -1.78
CA GLN A 124 21.04 13.69 -0.57
C GLN A 124 19.67 14.34 -0.74
N ALA A 125 19.41 14.97 -1.89
CA ALA A 125 18.10 15.57 -2.18
C ALA A 125 16.97 14.53 -2.14
N ILE A 126 17.21 13.32 -2.67
CA ILE A 126 16.23 12.22 -2.63
C ILE A 126 16.05 11.68 -1.22
N ILE A 127 17.12 11.54 -0.43
CA ILE A 127 17.04 11.12 0.99
C ILE A 127 16.25 12.12 1.81
N GLU A 128 16.51 13.43 1.64
CA GLU A 128 15.77 14.49 2.34
C GLU A 128 14.29 14.46 1.98
N PHE A 129 13.95 14.30 0.69
CA PHE A 129 12.56 14.13 0.25
C PHE A 129 11.92 12.87 0.84
N ALA A 130 12.59 11.72 0.75
CA ALA A 130 12.09 10.46 1.29
C ALA A 130 11.83 10.56 2.80
N ASN A 131 12.67 11.29 3.54
CA ASN A 131 12.51 11.45 4.97
C ASN A 131 11.34 12.40 5.34
N ASN A 132 11.15 13.47 4.58
CA ASN A 132 10.26 14.57 4.96
C ASN A 132 8.88 14.51 4.28
N SER A 133 8.78 13.88 3.10
CA SER A 133 7.58 13.91 2.27
C SER A 133 6.89 12.55 2.13
N ILE A 134 7.62 11.45 2.35
CA ILE A 134 7.07 10.09 2.26
C ILE A 134 6.80 9.57 3.68
N SER A 135 5.53 9.23 3.97
CA SER A 135 5.07 8.79 5.28
C SER A 135 4.61 7.33 5.34
N TYR A 136 4.70 6.60 4.22
CA TYR A 136 4.19 5.22 4.14
C TYR A 136 5.04 4.18 4.87
N SER A 137 6.30 4.47 5.24
CA SER A 137 7.17 3.51 5.92
C SER A 137 8.02 4.16 6.99
N LYS A 138 8.23 3.44 8.09
CA LYS A 138 9.14 3.86 9.18
C LYS A 138 10.62 3.64 8.80
N ASP A 139 10.89 2.81 7.80
CA ASP A 139 12.23 2.55 7.27
C ASP A 139 12.59 3.56 6.16
N LEU A 140 13.63 4.36 6.40
CA LEU A 140 14.13 5.33 5.42
C LEU A 140 14.62 4.70 4.11
N GLY A 141 15.20 3.50 4.16
CA GLY A 141 15.61 2.75 2.97
C GLY A 141 14.42 2.32 2.11
N VAL A 142 13.29 2.00 2.73
CA VAL A 142 12.04 1.72 1.99
C VAL A 142 11.46 3.01 1.40
N ARG A 143 11.40 4.09 2.18
CA ARG A 143 10.97 5.40 1.66
C ARG A 143 11.85 5.90 0.52
N PHE A 144 13.16 5.65 0.59
CA PHE A 144 14.09 5.92 -0.50
C PHE A 144 13.74 5.14 -1.76
N ASN A 145 13.36 3.86 -1.65
CA ASN A 145 12.83 3.10 -2.78
C ASN A 145 11.54 3.72 -3.33
N MET A 146 10.63 4.20 -2.48
CA MET A 146 9.37 4.83 -2.90
C MET A 146 9.56 6.16 -3.63
N ALA A 147 10.57 6.94 -3.23
CA ALA A 147 10.92 8.18 -3.91
C ALA A 147 11.38 7.93 -5.36
N LEU A 148 12.04 6.80 -5.57
CA LEU A 148 12.59 6.37 -6.86
C LEU A 148 11.62 5.45 -7.59
N SER A 149 11.96 5.07 -8.82
CA SER A 149 11.16 4.17 -9.65
C SER A 149 11.77 2.76 -9.76
N PRO A 150 12.12 2.04 -8.67
CA PRO A 150 12.77 0.73 -8.78
C PRO A 150 11.93 -0.33 -9.55
N SER A 151 10.64 -0.07 -9.73
CA SER A 151 9.67 -0.89 -10.44
C SER A 151 8.41 -0.08 -10.78
N SER A 152 7.51 -0.63 -11.58
CA SER A 152 6.18 -0.05 -11.79
C SER A 152 5.25 -0.37 -10.62
N GLY A 153 4.69 0.64 -9.95
CA GLY A 153 3.76 0.42 -8.83
C GLY A 153 3.25 1.72 -8.23
N PHE A 154 2.20 1.64 -7.40
CA PHE A 154 1.53 2.79 -6.80
C PHE A 154 2.46 3.65 -5.92
N PHE A 155 3.31 3.01 -5.11
CA PHE A 155 4.25 3.70 -4.22
C PHE A 155 5.58 4.08 -4.87
N SER A 156 5.73 3.82 -6.16
CA SER A 156 6.95 4.09 -6.91
C SER A 156 6.93 5.51 -7.46
N GLN A 157 8.11 6.07 -7.70
CA GLN A 157 8.33 7.34 -8.40
C GLN A 157 7.82 8.58 -7.65
N GLN A 158 7.66 8.53 -6.32
CA GLN A 158 7.05 9.65 -5.56
C GLN A 158 7.84 10.96 -5.64
N PHE A 159 9.14 10.94 -5.97
CA PHE A 159 9.92 12.17 -6.12
C PHE A 159 9.49 12.98 -7.35
N THR A 160 9.21 12.31 -8.47
CA THR A 160 8.97 12.92 -9.79
C THR A 160 7.52 12.81 -10.26
N LEU A 161 6.70 12.04 -9.54
CA LEU A 161 5.25 11.94 -9.69
C LEU A 161 4.60 12.17 -8.31
N ARG A 162 4.09 13.38 -8.10
CA ARG A 162 3.57 13.84 -6.80
C ARG A 162 2.06 14.04 -6.81
N ASN A 163 1.46 13.85 -5.64
CA ASN A 163 0.06 14.19 -5.37
C ASN A 163 -0.06 15.38 -4.39
N ASP A 164 1.03 15.76 -3.74
CA ASP A 164 1.18 16.99 -2.99
C ASP A 164 1.57 18.16 -3.92
N PHE A 165 1.14 19.36 -3.56
CA PHE A 165 1.47 20.58 -4.31
C PHE A 165 2.98 20.85 -4.19
N PRO A 166 3.78 20.80 -5.29
CA PRO A 166 5.22 21.02 -5.23
C PRO A 166 5.56 22.43 -4.77
N GLU A 167 6.69 22.61 -4.09
CA GLU A 167 7.10 23.90 -3.54
C GLU A 167 7.52 24.90 -4.63
N THR A 168 7.99 24.39 -5.76
CA THR A 168 8.53 25.14 -6.89
C THR A 168 7.89 24.70 -8.21
N PRO A 169 7.81 25.59 -9.22
CA PRO A 169 7.24 25.26 -10.53
C PRO A 169 8.05 24.23 -11.34
N SER A 170 9.29 23.96 -10.94
CA SER A 170 10.22 23.11 -11.68
C SER A 170 11.35 22.61 -10.80
N ILE A 171 11.92 21.47 -11.17
CA ILE A 171 13.16 20.92 -10.58
C ILE A 171 14.30 21.05 -11.59
N THR A 172 15.50 21.36 -11.11
CA THR A 172 16.72 21.40 -11.92
C THR A 172 17.62 20.21 -11.62
N TYR A 173 18.02 19.47 -12.65
CA TYR A 173 18.90 18.32 -12.58
C TYR A 173 20.24 18.64 -13.25
N ASN A 174 21.36 18.31 -12.61
CA ASN A 174 22.67 18.35 -13.27
C ASN A 174 23.03 16.94 -13.78
N LEU A 175 23.07 16.79 -15.10
CA LEU A 175 23.25 15.50 -15.75
C LEU A 175 24.68 15.32 -16.22
N LYS A 176 25.21 14.10 -16.06
CA LYS A 176 26.47 13.64 -16.63
C LYS A 176 26.20 12.40 -17.47
N CYS A 177 26.21 12.57 -18.79
CA CYS A 177 25.95 11.48 -19.74
C CYS A 177 27.28 10.90 -20.27
N PRO A 178 27.34 9.61 -20.63
CA PRO A 178 28.57 8.97 -21.12
C PRO A 178 29.22 9.66 -22.34
N LYS A 179 28.41 10.33 -23.19
CA LYS A 179 28.84 10.93 -24.46
C LYS A 179 28.67 12.46 -24.54
N LYS A 180 28.21 13.10 -23.46
CA LYS A 180 27.96 14.57 -23.43
C LYS A 180 28.70 15.19 -22.26
N LYS A 181 29.13 16.45 -22.39
CA LYS A 181 29.58 17.23 -21.23
C LYS A 181 28.42 17.37 -20.24
N SER A 182 28.74 17.55 -18.96
CA SER A 182 27.72 17.80 -17.95
C SER A 182 26.90 19.04 -18.29
N PHE A 183 25.59 18.96 -18.10
CA PHE A 183 24.67 20.06 -18.39
C PHE A 183 23.49 20.08 -17.42
N LYS A 184 22.86 21.25 -17.31
CA LYS A 184 21.67 21.44 -16.48
C LYS A 184 20.41 21.18 -17.30
N LEU A 185 19.53 20.34 -16.77
CA LEU A 185 18.20 20.05 -17.28
C LEU A 185 17.18 20.64 -16.32
N LYS A 186 16.37 21.60 -16.78
CA LYS A 186 15.22 22.10 -16.02
C LYS A 186 13.96 21.37 -16.48
N ARG A 187 13.16 20.88 -15.53
CA ARG A 187 11.91 20.15 -15.81
C ARG A 187 10.76 20.75 -15.02
N GLU A 188 9.74 21.17 -15.75
CA GLU A 188 8.52 21.73 -15.19
C GLU A 188 7.52 20.62 -14.87
N TRP A 189 6.62 20.88 -13.93
CA TRP A 189 5.55 19.95 -13.61
C TRP A 189 4.50 19.94 -14.72
N ALA A 190 4.26 18.79 -15.33
CA ALA A 190 3.05 18.55 -16.08
C ALA A 190 1.93 18.27 -15.09
N ILE A 191 1.01 19.23 -14.96
CA ILE A 191 -0.06 19.17 -13.97
C ILE A 191 -1.32 18.69 -14.66
N VAL A 192 -1.83 17.57 -14.16
CA VAL A 192 -3.15 17.06 -14.53
C VAL A 192 -4.04 17.06 -13.30
N TYR A 193 -5.35 17.05 -13.54
CA TYR A 193 -6.35 17.29 -12.53
C TYR A 193 -7.43 16.22 -12.57
N ASP A 194 -7.91 15.80 -11.41
CA ASP A 194 -9.00 14.81 -11.25
C ASP A 194 -10.37 15.49 -11.06
N SER A 195 -11.20 15.45 -12.10
CA SER A 195 -12.44 16.21 -12.23
C SER A 195 -13.49 15.96 -11.14
N ALA A 196 -13.57 14.76 -10.59
CA ALA A 196 -14.67 14.41 -9.69
C ALA A 196 -14.65 15.14 -8.34
N PHE A 197 -13.46 15.49 -7.82
CA PHE A 197 -13.33 16.11 -6.50
C PHE A 197 -13.56 17.62 -6.54
N PHE A 198 -12.93 18.33 -7.48
CA PHE A 198 -13.02 19.79 -7.54
C PHE A 198 -14.22 20.29 -8.33
N ASP A 199 -14.87 19.49 -9.17
CA ASP A 199 -16.21 19.88 -9.64
C ASP A 199 -17.19 19.96 -8.44
N ASN A 200 -17.06 19.05 -7.47
CA ASN A 200 -17.88 19.05 -6.26
C ASN A 200 -17.48 20.13 -5.24
N PHE A 201 -16.19 20.40 -5.09
CA PHE A 201 -15.70 21.36 -4.08
C PHE A 201 -15.58 22.80 -4.61
N CYS A 202 -15.09 22.95 -5.84
CA CYS A 202 -14.73 24.26 -6.42
C CYS A 202 -15.86 24.90 -7.24
N LEU A 203 -16.79 24.11 -7.78
CA LEU A 203 -17.84 24.59 -8.68
C LEU A 203 -19.26 24.48 -8.11
N ARG A 204 -19.45 23.80 -6.97
CA ARG A 204 -20.79 23.67 -6.38
C ARG A 204 -21.29 25.01 -5.85
N ASN A 205 -22.44 25.43 -6.36
CA ASN A 205 -23.13 26.65 -5.94
C ASN A 205 -23.61 26.49 -4.49
N THR A 206 -23.22 27.41 -3.59
CA THR A 206 -23.82 27.61 -2.26
C THR A 206 -25.25 28.18 -2.33
N SER A 207 -26.05 27.76 -3.31
CA SER A 207 -27.37 28.31 -3.57
C SER A 207 -28.35 27.23 -4.03
N THR A 208 -28.63 26.25 -3.19
CA THR A 208 -29.95 25.58 -3.16
C THR A 208 -30.17 25.01 -1.76
N SER A 209 -30.59 25.88 -0.85
CA SER A 209 -31.61 25.49 0.12
C SER A 209 -32.92 25.29 -0.64
N SER A 210 -33.24 24.05 -1.01
CA SER A 210 -34.61 23.71 -1.39
C SER A 210 -34.85 22.20 -1.24
N SER A 211 -35.64 21.90 -0.21
CA SER A 211 -36.62 20.83 -0.16
C SER A 211 -36.89 20.14 -1.50
N ASN A 212 -36.65 18.84 -1.55
CA ASN A 212 -37.61 17.89 -2.10
C ASN A 212 -37.37 16.52 -1.49
N GLY A 213 -38.30 16.13 -0.61
CA GLY A 213 -38.36 14.78 -0.08
C GLY A 213 -38.53 13.79 -1.22
N THR A 214 -37.64 12.82 -1.27
CA THR A 214 -37.94 11.52 -1.86
C THR A 214 -37.58 10.47 -0.83
N LYS A 215 -38.60 9.69 -0.49
CA LYS A 215 -38.61 8.64 0.53
C LYS A 215 -37.36 7.75 0.40
N LEU A 216 -36.61 7.63 1.49
CA LEU A 216 -35.76 6.47 1.72
C LEU A 216 -36.65 5.23 1.61
N THR A 217 -36.40 4.41 0.60
CA THR A 217 -36.81 3.01 0.63
C THR A 217 -35.58 2.19 0.99
N SER A 218 -35.70 1.45 2.08
CA SER A 218 -34.75 0.45 2.53
C SER A 218 -34.43 -0.54 1.41
N ARG A 219 -33.15 -0.96 1.35
CA ARG A 219 -32.53 -1.97 0.46
C ARG A 219 -31.84 -1.41 -0.78
N ASP A 220 -30.79 -0.64 -0.57
CA ASP A 220 -29.64 -0.71 -1.47
C ASP A 220 -28.62 -1.66 -0.85
N LYS A 221 -28.43 -2.80 -1.54
CA LYS A 221 -27.37 -3.75 -1.24
C LYS A 221 -26.03 -3.01 -1.21
N VAL A 222 -25.17 -3.42 -0.29
CA VAL A 222 -23.74 -3.08 -0.27
C VAL A 222 -23.20 -3.28 -1.69
N THR A 223 -23.06 -2.16 -2.40
CA THR A 223 -22.36 -2.15 -3.67
C THR A 223 -20.99 -1.66 -3.30
N GLU A 224 -20.01 -2.56 -3.43
CA GLU A 224 -18.60 -2.25 -3.26
C GLU A 224 -18.30 -0.86 -3.84
N SER A 225 -17.67 -0.02 -3.03
CA SER A 225 -17.01 1.18 -3.53
C SER A 225 -15.87 0.72 -4.44
N THR A 226 -16.22 0.36 -5.66
CA THR A 226 -15.31 0.20 -6.77
C THR A 226 -14.84 1.61 -7.13
N SER A 227 -13.85 2.09 -6.39
CA SER A 227 -12.94 3.15 -6.85
C SER A 227 -12.04 2.63 -7.97
N ASN A 228 -12.67 2.00 -8.98
CA ASN A 228 -12.05 1.56 -10.22
C ASN A 228 -12.10 2.67 -11.28
N LYS A 229 -11.92 3.93 -10.85
CA LYS A 229 -11.69 5.02 -11.79
C LYS A 229 -10.24 4.95 -12.26
N LYS A 230 -10.09 4.28 -13.41
CA LYS A 230 -8.90 4.25 -14.25
C LYS A 230 -8.35 5.68 -14.41
N TYR A 231 -7.30 6.01 -13.66
CA TYR A 231 -6.42 7.10 -14.06
C TYR A 231 -5.63 6.64 -15.28
N LYS A 232 -5.98 7.19 -16.44
CA LYS A 232 -5.04 7.40 -17.55
C LYS A 232 -4.27 8.70 -17.28
N VAL A 233 -3.53 8.75 -16.18
CA VAL A 233 -2.26 9.49 -16.24
C VAL A 233 -1.31 8.57 -16.99
N SER A 234 -0.46 9.12 -17.84
CA SER A 234 0.54 8.46 -18.67
C SER A 234 1.63 7.70 -17.88
N ALA A 235 1.24 6.90 -16.89
CA ALA A 235 1.73 5.54 -16.81
C ALA A 235 1.35 4.90 -18.14
N SER A 236 2.34 4.68 -18.99
CA SER A 236 2.22 3.84 -20.17
C SER A 236 1.75 2.43 -19.75
N ARG A 237 0.44 2.26 -19.50
CA ARG A 237 -0.24 1.06 -19.94
C ARG A 237 -0.30 1.18 -21.44
N ASN A 238 0.85 0.91 -22.06
CA ASN A 238 0.92 0.53 -23.45
C ASN A 238 -0.10 -0.61 -23.60
N LYS A 239 -1.31 -0.28 -24.09
CA LYS A 239 -2.31 -1.29 -24.49
C LYS A 239 -1.77 -2.17 -25.64
N ASN A 240 -0.60 -1.85 -26.15
CA ASN A 240 0.33 -2.79 -26.76
C ASN A 240 1.10 -3.55 -25.67
N ASN A 241 0.45 -4.46 -24.95
CA ASN A 241 1.15 -5.51 -24.21
C ASN A 241 1.86 -6.41 -25.24
N LYS A 242 3.01 -5.96 -25.76
CA LYS A 242 4.11 -6.90 -25.92
C LYS A 242 4.25 -7.49 -24.52
N LYS A 243 3.85 -8.76 -24.32
CA LYS A 243 4.24 -9.55 -23.15
C LYS A 243 5.67 -9.14 -22.84
N SER A 244 5.91 -8.50 -21.70
CA SER A 244 7.27 -8.22 -21.26
C SER A 244 7.98 -9.57 -21.27
N GLN A 245 8.82 -9.82 -22.26
CA GLN A 245 9.59 -11.05 -22.30
C GLN A 245 10.68 -10.86 -21.26
N PHE A 246 10.39 -11.30 -20.04
CA PHE A 246 11.39 -11.49 -19.01
C PHE A 246 12.49 -12.40 -19.56
N LYS A 247 13.70 -11.86 -19.74
CA LYS A 247 14.75 -12.53 -20.51
C LYS A 247 15.15 -13.87 -19.91
N HIS A 248 15.07 -13.97 -18.59
CA HIS A 248 15.52 -15.15 -17.84
C HIS A 248 14.37 -15.95 -17.22
N ALA A 249 13.13 -15.70 -17.63
CA ALA A 249 11.97 -16.38 -17.07
C ALA A 249 11.07 -16.98 -18.15
N LYS A 250 10.75 -18.26 -18.00
CA LYS A 250 9.75 -18.96 -18.80
C LYS A 250 8.38 -18.76 -18.16
N ASN A 251 7.47 -18.10 -18.86
CA ASN A 251 6.09 -17.94 -18.41
C ASN A 251 5.38 -19.30 -18.31
N VAL A 252 4.68 -19.53 -17.20
CA VAL A 252 3.85 -20.72 -16.95
C VAL A 252 2.38 -20.34 -17.08
N THR A 253 1.96 -19.33 -16.34
CA THR A 253 0.64 -18.69 -16.46
C THR A 253 0.76 -17.23 -16.03
N GLU A 254 -0.35 -16.48 -15.96
CA GLU A 254 -0.31 -15.08 -15.51
C GLU A 254 0.35 -15.00 -14.13
N ASP A 255 1.38 -14.16 -13.99
CA ASP A 255 2.15 -13.97 -12.75
C ASP A 255 2.94 -15.18 -12.18
N PHE A 256 2.96 -16.31 -12.89
CA PHE A 256 3.80 -17.47 -12.53
C PHE A 256 4.83 -17.79 -13.60
N TYR A 257 6.08 -17.97 -13.17
CA TYR A 257 7.22 -18.17 -14.06
C TYR A 257 8.16 -19.27 -13.55
N LEU A 258 9.02 -19.75 -14.43
CA LEU A 258 10.15 -20.62 -14.10
C LEU A 258 11.46 -19.93 -14.47
N VAL A 259 12.42 -19.95 -13.55
CA VAL A 259 13.79 -19.46 -13.74
C VAL A 259 14.80 -20.59 -13.48
N ASN A 260 16.09 -20.31 -13.66
CA ASN A 260 17.20 -21.26 -13.49
C ASN A 260 16.95 -22.59 -14.21
N ASN A 261 16.80 -22.54 -15.53
CA ASN A 261 16.57 -23.69 -16.40
C ASN A 261 15.33 -24.53 -16.01
N GLY A 262 14.28 -23.89 -15.50
CA GLY A 262 13.04 -24.58 -15.15
C GLY A 262 12.98 -25.15 -13.74
N THR A 263 14.00 -24.91 -12.91
CA THR A 263 14.12 -25.58 -11.60
C THR A 263 13.54 -24.79 -10.43
N VAL A 264 13.38 -23.47 -10.58
CA VAL A 264 12.84 -22.58 -9.53
C VAL A 264 11.59 -21.90 -10.06
N GLY A 265 10.48 -22.06 -9.34
CA GLY A 265 9.23 -21.36 -9.62
C GLY A 265 9.24 -19.96 -9.03
N VAL A 266 8.58 -19.03 -9.69
CA VAL A 266 8.36 -17.66 -9.22
C VAL A 266 6.85 -17.42 -9.23
N ALA A 267 6.31 -16.99 -8.09
CA ALA A 267 4.96 -16.48 -7.97
C ALA A 267 5.05 -14.98 -7.70
N VAL A 268 4.58 -14.16 -8.65
CA VAL A 268 4.55 -12.70 -8.51
C VAL A 268 3.20 -12.32 -7.91
N ILE A 269 3.20 -11.76 -6.70
CA ILE A 269 1.98 -11.42 -5.98
C ILE A 269 2.02 -9.91 -5.76
N THR A 270 1.28 -9.17 -6.59
CA THR A 270 1.27 -7.70 -6.56
C THR A 270 0.12 -7.11 -5.74
N GLN A 271 -0.89 -7.91 -5.42
CA GLN A 271 -2.04 -7.51 -4.61
C GLN A 271 -2.82 -8.75 -4.11
N GLU A 272 -3.38 -8.68 -2.92
CA GLU A 272 -4.33 -9.67 -2.40
C GLU A 272 -5.78 -9.23 -2.68
N ASN A 273 -6.42 -9.81 -3.70
CA ASN A 273 -7.83 -9.56 -4.01
C ASN A 273 -8.67 -10.84 -3.80
N GLU A 274 -10.00 -10.72 -3.96
CA GLU A 274 -10.94 -11.82 -3.73
C GLU A 274 -10.63 -13.11 -4.52
N LYS A 275 -9.98 -12.98 -5.69
CA LYS A 275 -9.64 -14.13 -6.54
C LYS A 275 -8.24 -14.68 -6.28
N SER A 276 -7.43 -14.01 -5.45
CA SER A 276 -6.05 -14.39 -5.19
C SER A 276 -5.93 -15.83 -4.68
N ASN A 277 -6.86 -16.30 -3.86
CA ASN A 277 -6.82 -17.68 -3.33
C ASN A 277 -6.86 -18.74 -4.45
N ILE A 278 -7.76 -18.58 -5.42
CA ILE A 278 -7.88 -19.49 -6.57
C ILE A 278 -6.63 -19.40 -7.45
N PHE A 279 -6.18 -18.18 -7.77
CA PHE A 279 -5.01 -17.96 -8.62
C PHE A 279 -3.72 -18.52 -8.00
N LEU A 280 -3.54 -18.34 -6.68
CA LEU A 280 -2.42 -18.89 -5.93
C LEU A 280 -2.43 -20.41 -5.93
N ALA A 281 -3.57 -21.03 -5.63
CA ALA A 281 -3.70 -22.49 -5.61
C ALA A 281 -3.38 -23.10 -7.00
N ASP A 282 -3.98 -22.58 -8.07
CA ASP A 282 -3.78 -23.07 -9.44
C ASP A 282 -2.36 -22.81 -9.97
N GLY A 283 -1.82 -21.60 -9.75
CA GLY A 283 -0.48 -21.24 -10.20
C GLY A 283 0.63 -22.04 -9.51
N LEU A 284 0.53 -22.21 -8.19
CA LEU A 284 1.47 -23.04 -7.43
C LEU A 284 1.37 -24.52 -7.80
N ASP A 285 0.16 -25.05 -8.03
CA ASP A 285 -0.02 -26.43 -8.51
C ASP A 285 0.61 -26.64 -9.89
N LYS A 286 0.46 -25.69 -10.81
CA LYS A 286 1.12 -25.73 -12.12
C LYS A 286 2.65 -25.74 -11.99
N LEU A 287 3.22 -24.89 -11.15
CA LEU A 287 4.66 -24.88 -10.89
C LEU A 287 5.13 -26.22 -10.30
N ASN A 288 4.39 -26.77 -9.34
CA ASN A 288 4.69 -28.05 -8.71
C ASN A 288 4.66 -29.20 -9.73
N LYS A 289 3.62 -29.27 -10.58
CA LYS A 289 3.48 -30.26 -11.66
C LYS A 289 4.58 -30.18 -12.72
N LEU A 290 5.07 -28.97 -12.99
CA LEU A 290 6.21 -28.74 -13.89
C LEU A 290 7.57 -29.08 -13.25
N GLY A 291 7.60 -29.51 -12.00
CA GLY A 291 8.81 -29.97 -11.34
C GLY A 291 9.68 -28.86 -10.77
N ALA A 292 9.12 -27.66 -10.49
CA ALA A 292 9.83 -26.60 -9.77
C ALA A 292 10.21 -27.07 -8.36
N LYS A 293 11.52 -27.13 -8.07
CA LYS A 293 12.07 -27.68 -6.82
C LYS A 293 12.07 -26.67 -5.67
N LYS A 294 12.02 -25.39 -6.02
CA LYS A 294 12.09 -24.24 -5.12
C LYS A 294 11.13 -23.16 -5.59
N LEU A 295 10.80 -22.23 -4.70
CA LEU A 295 9.81 -21.20 -4.93
C LEU A 295 10.33 -19.83 -4.48
N ILE A 296 10.19 -18.83 -5.34
CA ILE A 296 10.34 -17.42 -5.01
C ILE A 296 8.94 -16.83 -4.93
N LEU A 297 8.59 -16.25 -3.78
CA LEU A 297 7.42 -15.39 -3.63
C LEU A 297 7.88 -13.95 -3.86
N ASP A 298 7.66 -13.42 -5.07
CA ASP A 298 7.96 -12.03 -5.38
C ASP A 298 6.78 -11.14 -4.95
N MET A 299 6.97 -10.50 -3.81
CA MET A 299 6.04 -9.59 -3.14
C MET A 299 6.45 -8.12 -3.36
N SER A 300 7.24 -7.84 -4.40
CA SER A 300 7.66 -6.47 -4.73
C SER A 300 6.47 -5.63 -5.19
N ASN A 301 6.37 -4.39 -4.70
CA ASN A 301 5.24 -3.47 -4.94
C ASN A 301 3.88 -3.93 -4.42
N ASN A 302 3.84 -4.96 -3.59
CA ASN A 302 2.59 -5.48 -3.10
C ASN A 302 2.00 -4.59 -1.99
N ILE A 303 0.81 -4.04 -2.26
CA ILE A 303 0.14 -3.08 -1.39
C ILE A 303 -0.85 -3.71 -0.41
N GLY A 304 -0.89 -5.04 -0.30
CA GLY A 304 -1.85 -5.73 0.53
C GLY A 304 -3.20 -5.96 -0.16
N GLY A 305 -4.24 -6.15 0.65
CA GLY A 305 -5.62 -6.19 0.21
C GLY A 305 -6.49 -7.02 1.16
N ASP A 306 -7.19 -8.02 0.65
CA ASP A 306 -8.06 -8.88 1.47
C ASP A 306 -7.24 -9.71 2.47
N VAL A 307 -7.50 -9.52 3.76
CA VAL A 307 -6.80 -10.18 4.87
C VAL A 307 -7.01 -11.70 4.88
N SER A 308 -8.11 -12.20 4.29
CA SER A 308 -8.38 -13.64 4.19
C SER A 308 -7.27 -14.38 3.43
N VAL A 309 -6.65 -13.71 2.45
CA VAL A 309 -5.56 -14.24 1.63
C VAL A 309 -4.31 -14.53 2.47
N ALA A 310 -4.09 -13.81 3.57
CA ALA A 310 -2.98 -14.11 4.48
C ALA A 310 -3.15 -15.48 5.16
N ILE A 311 -4.35 -15.74 5.70
CA ILE A 311 -4.68 -17.02 6.34
C ILE A 311 -4.60 -18.15 5.30
N PHE A 312 -5.20 -17.92 4.13
CA PHE A 312 -5.23 -18.90 3.04
C PHE A 312 -3.82 -19.26 2.57
N THR A 313 -2.95 -18.28 2.33
CA THR A 313 -1.59 -18.50 1.83
C THR A 313 -0.74 -19.29 2.82
N ASN A 314 -0.83 -18.98 4.11
CA ASN A 314 -0.11 -19.71 5.16
C ASN A 314 -0.55 -21.19 5.21
N LEU A 315 -1.86 -21.44 5.19
CA LEU A 315 -2.43 -22.79 5.19
C LEU A 315 -2.13 -23.56 3.89
N LEU A 316 -2.15 -22.87 2.74
CA LEU A 316 -1.88 -23.46 1.44
C LEU A 316 -0.43 -23.97 1.36
N LEU A 317 0.54 -23.21 1.86
CA LEU A 317 1.95 -23.56 1.80
C LEU A 317 2.37 -24.56 2.89
N PHE A 318 1.87 -24.43 4.12
CA PHE A 318 2.39 -25.18 5.27
C PHE A 318 1.39 -26.05 6.02
N ARG A 319 0.12 -26.13 5.61
CA ARG A 319 -0.92 -27.09 6.07
C ARG A 319 -1.06 -27.31 7.59
N SER A 320 -0.61 -26.38 8.42
CA SER A 320 -0.74 -26.52 9.87
C SER A 320 -2.20 -26.39 10.27
N GLN A 321 -2.79 -27.49 10.77
CA GLN A 321 -4.10 -27.43 11.42
C GLN A 321 -4.02 -26.83 12.83
N GLU A 322 -2.82 -26.78 13.41
CA GLU A 322 -2.59 -26.07 14.66
C GLU A 322 -2.64 -24.55 14.40
N GLN A 323 -3.67 -23.90 14.94
CA GLN A 323 -3.76 -22.45 15.04
C GLN A 323 -2.65 -21.91 15.97
N PRO A 324 -2.28 -20.62 15.82
CA PRO A 324 -2.84 -19.67 14.87
C PRO A 324 -2.13 -19.65 13.51
N ASN A 325 -2.89 -19.38 12.44
CA ASN A 325 -2.39 -19.22 11.06
C ASN A 325 -2.28 -17.75 10.63
N ILE A 326 -2.50 -16.83 11.57
CA ILE A 326 -2.37 -15.39 11.44
C ILE A 326 -2.00 -14.80 12.80
N PHE A 327 -1.43 -13.59 12.81
CA PHE A 327 -1.14 -12.89 14.05
C PHE A 327 -2.42 -12.56 14.84
N PRO A 328 -2.40 -12.64 16.18
CA PRO A 328 -3.50 -12.19 17.01
C PRO A 328 -3.74 -10.69 16.82
N THR A 329 -4.98 -10.27 16.95
CA THR A 329 -5.42 -8.91 16.73
C THR A 329 -6.17 -8.35 17.93
N SER A 330 -6.40 -7.04 17.90
CA SER A 330 -7.24 -6.33 18.85
C SER A 330 -8.05 -5.24 18.18
N ILE A 331 -9.24 -4.99 18.71
CA ILE A 331 -10.14 -3.92 18.26
C ILE A 331 -10.61 -3.08 19.46
N LYS A 332 -10.93 -1.80 19.20
CA LYS A 332 -11.45 -0.89 20.20
C LYS A 332 -12.94 -1.12 20.42
N ILE A 333 -13.32 -1.47 21.65
CA ILE A 333 -14.73 -1.61 22.07
C ILE A 333 -15.12 -0.38 22.87
N ASN A 334 -16.29 0.19 22.54
CA ASN A 334 -16.84 1.40 23.17
C ASN A 334 -18.38 1.33 23.25
N ASN A 335 -19.01 2.37 23.81
CA ASN A 335 -20.45 2.42 24.03
C ASN A 335 -21.30 2.37 22.74
N TYR A 336 -20.75 2.73 21.58
CA TYR A 336 -21.43 2.59 20.29
C TYR A 336 -21.45 1.13 19.83
N THR A 337 -20.31 0.44 19.98
CA THR A 337 -20.11 -0.93 19.46
C THR A 337 -20.81 -2.01 20.29
N ILE A 338 -21.00 -1.79 21.59
CA ILE A 338 -21.56 -2.81 22.51
C ILE A 338 -22.98 -3.26 22.09
N PRO A 339 -23.95 -2.36 21.84
CA PRO A 339 -25.27 -2.76 21.35
C PRO A 339 -25.23 -3.57 20.06
N VAL A 340 -24.34 -3.21 19.11
CA VAL A 340 -24.20 -3.94 17.84
C VAL A 340 -23.68 -5.36 18.07
N ILE A 341 -22.65 -5.51 18.91
CA ILE A 341 -22.09 -6.83 19.28
C ILE A 341 -23.16 -7.71 19.92
N GLU A 342 -23.93 -7.16 20.86
CA GLU A 342 -25.03 -7.88 21.53
C GLU A 342 -26.14 -8.30 20.55
N GLU A 343 -26.45 -7.47 19.55
CA GLU A 343 -27.41 -7.79 18.49
C GLU A 343 -26.89 -8.89 17.56
N LYS A 344 -25.61 -8.83 17.15
CA LYS A 344 -25.00 -9.82 16.27
C LYS A 344 -24.97 -11.21 16.90
N PHE A 345 -24.74 -11.32 18.20
CA PHE A 345 -24.91 -12.58 18.93
C PHE A 345 -26.34 -13.13 18.89
N LYS A 346 -27.36 -12.26 18.97
CA LYS A 346 -28.77 -12.69 18.91
C LYS A 346 -29.15 -13.16 17.51
N THR A 347 -28.71 -12.44 16.48
CA THR A 347 -29.12 -12.66 15.09
C THR A 347 -28.33 -13.75 14.37
N HIS A 348 -27.16 -14.16 14.88
CA HIS A 348 -26.29 -15.17 14.27
C HIS A 348 -25.98 -14.84 12.79
N SER A 349 -25.45 -13.65 12.56
CA SER A 349 -25.05 -13.20 11.22
C SER A 349 -23.69 -13.79 10.85
N ASP A 350 -23.61 -14.44 9.70
CA ASP A 350 -22.36 -15.01 9.16
C ASP A 350 -21.58 -14.04 8.25
N ASP A 351 -22.15 -12.86 7.95
CA ASP A 351 -21.49 -11.85 7.12
C ASP A 351 -20.34 -11.20 7.90
N PHE A 352 -19.19 -11.02 7.22
CA PHE A 352 -18.07 -10.31 7.82
C PHE A 352 -18.47 -8.87 8.14
N ASP A 353 -18.36 -8.52 9.41
CA ASP A 353 -18.42 -7.15 9.92
C ASP A 353 -17.37 -7.00 11.02
N VAL A 354 -16.80 -5.81 11.10
CA VAL A 354 -15.69 -5.49 12.01
C VAL A 354 -16.05 -5.79 13.47
N TYR A 355 -17.30 -5.61 13.88
CA TYR A 355 -17.79 -5.90 15.23
C TYR A 355 -18.68 -7.15 15.29
N ASN A 356 -18.65 -8.02 14.26
CA ASN A 356 -19.29 -9.32 14.31
C ASN A 356 -18.40 -10.35 15.04
N PRO A 357 -18.82 -10.88 16.21
CA PRO A 357 -18.02 -11.82 16.99
C PRO A 357 -17.73 -13.14 16.27
N TYR A 358 -18.56 -13.54 15.30
CA TYR A 358 -18.36 -14.76 14.50
C TYR A 358 -17.24 -14.63 13.46
N SER A 359 -16.74 -13.42 13.20
CA SER A 359 -15.53 -13.18 12.40
C SER A 359 -14.24 -13.51 13.16
N TYR A 360 -14.35 -13.87 14.44
CA TYR A 360 -13.22 -14.01 15.35
C TYR A 360 -13.28 -15.27 16.20
N LEU A 361 -12.09 -15.74 16.59
CA LEU A 361 -11.89 -16.75 17.63
C LEU A 361 -11.09 -16.13 18.78
N SER A 362 -11.24 -16.69 19.97
CA SER A 362 -10.44 -16.29 21.14
C SER A 362 -8.97 -16.67 20.95
N PHE A 363 -8.04 -15.76 21.27
CA PHE A 363 -6.62 -16.11 21.46
C PHE A 363 -6.34 -16.34 22.95
N PRO A 364 -5.54 -17.35 23.32
CA PRO A 364 -4.87 -18.31 22.46
C PRO A 364 -5.63 -19.60 22.16
N SER A 365 -6.83 -19.77 22.74
CA SER A 365 -7.57 -21.04 22.67
C SER A 365 -8.02 -21.43 21.27
N GLY A 366 -8.24 -20.47 20.36
CA GLY A 366 -8.83 -20.72 19.05
C GLY A 366 -10.31 -21.10 19.09
N GLU A 367 -10.98 -20.88 20.23
CA GLU A 367 -12.37 -21.28 20.45
C GLU A 367 -13.34 -20.12 20.13
N PRO A 368 -14.54 -20.41 19.60
CA PRO A 368 -15.60 -19.41 19.42
C PRO A 368 -16.02 -18.77 20.75
N PHE A 369 -16.43 -17.51 20.70
CA PHE A 369 -16.95 -16.78 21.85
C PHE A 369 -18.34 -17.27 22.24
N LYS A 370 -18.59 -17.44 23.54
CA LYS A 370 -19.86 -18.02 24.03
C LYS A 370 -21.02 -17.02 24.05
N ASN A 371 -20.72 -15.74 24.20
CA ASN A 371 -21.69 -14.65 24.26
C ASN A 371 -21.00 -13.28 24.14
N ALA A 372 -21.80 -12.20 24.07
CA ALA A 372 -21.32 -10.83 23.94
C ALA A 372 -20.35 -10.42 25.06
N ASN A 373 -20.60 -10.81 26.31
CA ASN A 373 -19.72 -10.45 27.42
C ASN A 373 -18.34 -11.11 27.31
N ASP A 374 -18.29 -12.34 26.79
CA ASP A 374 -17.05 -13.08 26.53
C ASP A 374 -16.20 -12.38 25.45
N PHE A 375 -16.84 -11.93 24.36
CA PHE A 375 -16.15 -11.18 23.29
C PHE A 375 -15.72 -9.77 23.72
N ILE A 376 -16.58 -9.06 24.46
CA ILE A 376 -16.31 -7.68 24.93
C ILE A 376 -15.20 -7.68 26.00
N GLY A 377 -15.14 -8.71 26.84
CA GLY A 377 -14.18 -8.81 27.95
C GLY A 377 -14.40 -7.76 29.04
N SER A 378 -13.39 -7.56 29.89
CA SER A 378 -13.41 -6.56 30.96
C SER A 378 -13.22 -5.14 30.40
N ARG A 379 -14.33 -4.53 29.95
CA ARG A 379 -14.72 -3.13 29.63
C ARG A 379 -13.73 -1.92 29.71
N THR A 380 -12.42 -2.07 29.76
CA THR A 380 -11.46 -0.95 29.82
C THR A 380 -10.43 -1.07 28.71
N ASN A 381 -10.83 -0.63 27.52
CA ASN A 381 -10.02 -0.37 26.32
C ASN A 381 -9.22 -1.55 25.74
N LEU A 382 -9.57 -1.89 24.48
CA LEU A 382 -9.01 -2.94 23.62
C LEU A 382 -9.48 -4.36 24.00
N SER A 383 -10.30 -5.00 23.15
CA SER A 383 -10.36 -6.47 23.16
C SER A 383 -9.06 -6.98 22.54
N SER A 384 -8.02 -7.08 23.37
CA SER A 384 -6.82 -7.83 22.98
C SER A 384 -7.15 -9.32 22.98
N SER A 385 -6.61 -10.06 22.02
CA SER A 385 -6.70 -11.53 21.91
C SER A 385 -7.81 -12.05 20.99
N LEU A 386 -7.87 -11.52 19.76
CA LEU A 386 -8.71 -12.07 18.70
C LEU A 386 -7.86 -12.78 17.64
N HIS A 387 -8.34 -13.90 17.11
CA HIS A 387 -7.90 -14.44 15.82
C HIS A 387 -8.96 -14.16 14.78
N LEU A 388 -8.57 -13.73 13.59
CA LEU A 388 -9.51 -13.63 12.47
C LEU A 388 -9.86 -15.04 11.96
N ASP A 389 -11.14 -15.38 11.90
CA ASP A 389 -11.67 -16.56 11.18
C ASP A 389 -12.56 -16.08 10.03
N ILE A 390 -11.90 -15.63 8.97
CA ILE A 390 -12.53 -14.96 7.83
C ILE A 390 -12.37 -15.74 6.52
N LEU A 391 -12.00 -17.02 6.59
CA LEU A 391 -11.96 -17.88 5.40
C LEU A 391 -13.37 -18.30 5.01
N SER A 392 -13.74 -18.04 3.75
CA SER A 392 -15.03 -18.46 3.23
C SER A 392 -15.13 -20.00 3.15
N PRO A 393 -16.35 -20.57 3.11
CA PRO A 393 -16.53 -22.00 2.85
C PRO A 393 -15.86 -22.48 1.56
N ASN A 394 -15.80 -21.62 0.54
CA ASN A 394 -15.14 -21.93 -0.74
C ASN A 394 -13.62 -22.01 -0.58
N ASP A 395 -13.02 -21.12 0.22
CA ASP A 395 -11.59 -21.16 0.52
C ASP A 395 -11.22 -22.42 1.29
N LYS A 396 -12.02 -22.77 2.31
CA LYS A 396 -11.85 -24.02 3.08
C LYS A 396 -11.95 -25.24 2.17
N LYS A 397 -12.92 -25.27 1.24
CA LYS A 397 -13.06 -26.35 0.24
C LYS A 397 -11.86 -26.42 -0.72
N LEU A 398 -11.35 -25.28 -1.18
CA LEU A 398 -10.21 -25.19 -2.07
C LEU A 398 -8.91 -25.66 -1.40
N LEU A 399 -8.68 -25.31 -0.14
CA LEU A 399 -7.54 -25.80 0.64
C LEU A 399 -7.58 -27.34 0.76
N ASN A 400 -8.77 -27.89 1.04
CA ASN A 400 -8.98 -29.33 1.19
C ASN A 400 -8.82 -30.10 -0.14
N SER A 401 -9.21 -29.51 -1.28
CA SER A 401 -9.10 -30.16 -2.60
C SER A 401 -7.72 -30.00 -3.23
N THR A 402 -6.95 -28.99 -2.83
CA THR A 402 -5.58 -28.82 -3.31
C THR A 402 -4.70 -29.92 -2.70
N SER A 403 -3.69 -30.41 -3.41
CA SER A 403 -2.71 -31.35 -2.84
C SER A 403 -1.59 -30.59 -2.11
N PRO A 404 -1.01 -31.12 -1.02
CA PRO A 404 0.14 -30.48 -0.38
C PRO A 404 1.30 -30.30 -1.36
N PHE A 405 1.98 -29.16 -1.28
CA PHE A 405 3.19 -28.92 -2.06
C PHE A 405 4.40 -29.57 -1.40
N ARG A 406 5.39 -29.96 -2.22
CA ARG A 406 6.63 -30.59 -1.73
C ARG A 406 7.64 -29.61 -1.13
N TRP A 407 7.42 -28.31 -1.29
CA TRP A 407 8.35 -27.28 -0.81
C TRP A 407 8.31 -27.22 0.71
N THR A 408 9.48 -27.22 1.32
CA THR A 408 9.65 -26.87 2.73
C THR A 408 10.04 -25.41 2.85
N SER A 409 10.11 -24.87 4.07
CA SER A 409 10.54 -23.48 4.25
C SER A 409 11.95 -23.19 3.76
N LYS A 410 12.81 -24.21 3.67
CA LYS A 410 14.16 -24.10 3.07
C LYS A 410 14.14 -24.02 1.54
N ASP A 411 13.02 -24.37 0.92
CA ASP A 411 12.81 -24.33 -0.53
C ASP A 411 12.09 -23.06 -0.98
N ILE A 412 11.71 -22.18 -0.06
CA ILE A 412 10.97 -20.94 -0.32
C ILE A 412 11.80 -19.73 0.09
N ILE A 413 11.80 -18.68 -0.73
CA ILE A 413 12.33 -17.37 -0.39
C ILE A 413 11.36 -16.27 -0.78
N ILE A 414 11.23 -15.25 0.06
CA ILE A 414 10.43 -14.05 -0.19
C ILE A 414 11.35 -12.98 -0.78
N LEU A 415 10.94 -12.38 -1.89
CA LEU A 415 11.61 -11.24 -2.52
C LEU A 415 10.69 -10.02 -2.45
N THR A 416 11.22 -8.87 -2.03
CA THR A 416 10.44 -7.62 -1.96
C THR A 416 11.34 -6.39 -2.05
N ASN A 417 10.78 -5.27 -2.46
CA ASN A 417 11.41 -3.94 -2.41
C ASN A 417 11.03 -3.16 -1.13
N GLY A 418 10.49 -3.86 -0.13
CA GLY A 418 10.06 -3.31 1.16
C GLY A 418 8.65 -2.70 1.15
N PHE A 419 7.99 -2.60 -0.01
CA PHE A 419 6.67 -1.97 -0.13
C PHE A 419 5.53 -2.83 0.42
N CYS A 420 5.83 -4.06 0.82
CA CYS A 420 4.89 -5.01 1.36
C CYS A 420 4.17 -4.41 2.58
N ILE A 421 2.89 -4.06 2.42
CA ILE A 421 2.02 -3.47 3.45
C ILE A 421 0.74 -4.28 3.65
N SER A 422 0.05 -4.07 4.77
CA SER A 422 -1.21 -4.72 5.11
C SER A 422 -1.11 -6.26 5.00
N THR A 423 -2.03 -6.93 4.31
CA THR A 423 -2.04 -8.39 4.08
C THR A 423 -0.70 -8.95 3.61
N CYS A 424 -0.01 -8.27 2.68
CA CYS A 424 1.33 -8.69 2.24
C CYS A 424 2.29 -8.77 3.43
N ALA A 425 2.31 -7.74 4.26
CA ALA A 425 3.19 -7.68 5.43
C ALA A 425 2.80 -8.73 6.48
N LEU A 426 1.52 -9.06 6.63
CA LEU A 426 1.05 -10.19 7.45
C LEU A 426 1.58 -11.53 6.91
N ILE A 427 1.44 -11.79 5.61
CA ILE A 427 1.95 -13.01 4.95
C ILE A 427 3.46 -13.14 5.17
N THR A 428 4.21 -12.13 4.73
CA THR A 428 5.68 -12.19 4.74
C THR A 428 6.24 -12.29 6.16
N SER A 429 5.67 -11.54 7.11
CA SER A 429 6.08 -11.61 8.52
C SER A 429 5.76 -12.96 9.16
N PHE A 430 4.60 -13.54 8.84
CA PHE A 430 4.19 -14.82 9.42
C PHE A 430 5.03 -15.97 8.88
N LEU A 431 5.22 -16.04 7.56
CA LEU A 431 6.08 -17.03 6.89
C LEU A 431 7.53 -16.93 7.38
N SER A 432 8.06 -15.72 7.54
CA SER A 432 9.41 -15.51 8.06
C SER A 432 9.54 -15.96 9.52
N LYS A 433 8.61 -15.53 10.39
CA LYS A 433 8.71 -15.80 11.84
C LYS A 433 8.41 -17.25 12.21
N PHE A 434 7.30 -17.81 11.73
CA PHE A 434 6.81 -19.10 12.22
C PHE A 434 7.21 -20.28 11.33
N HIS A 435 7.45 -20.02 10.05
CA HIS A 435 7.91 -21.05 9.12
C HIS A 435 9.41 -20.95 8.80
N ASN A 436 10.11 -19.91 9.27
CA ASN A 436 11.53 -19.67 8.98
C ASN A 436 11.82 -19.51 7.48
N VAL A 437 10.85 -19.01 6.70
CA VAL A 437 11.07 -18.67 5.29
C VAL A 437 12.01 -17.48 5.19
N LYS A 438 13.05 -17.59 4.37
CA LYS A 438 14.05 -16.53 4.22
C LYS A 438 13.54 -15.37 3.38
N THR A 439 14.08 -14.19 3.61
CA THR A 439 13.64 -12.93 3.01
C THR A 439 14.78 -12.19 2.31
N ILE A 440 14.46 -11.55 1.19
CA ILE A 440 15.35 -10.67 0.43
C ILE A 440 14.69 -9.31 0.28
N SER A 441 15.37 -8.25 0.72
CA SER A 441 15.00 -6.87 0.40
C SER A 441 15.86 -6.31 -0.73
N VAL A 442 15.25 -5.68 -1.72
CA VAL A 442 15.94 -5.09 -2.89
C VAL A 442 16.00 -3.56 -2.79
N GLY A 443 17.15 -2.96 -3.10
CA GLY A 443 17.29 -1.49 -3.23
C GLY A 443 17.80 -0.78 -1.98
N GLY A 444 17.10 0.26 -1.53
CA GLY A 444 17.34 1.10 -0.35
C GLY A 444 18.75 1.69 -0.22
N LEU A 445 19.15 2.09 1.00
CA LEU A 445 20.45 2.69 1.30
C LEU A 445 21.59 1.65 1.32
N LEU A 446 22.81 2.06 0.96
CA LEU A 446 23.95 1.13 0.81
C LEU A 446 24.41 0.79 2.21
N ASP A 447 24.77 -0.48 2.45
CA ASP A 447 25.28 -0.95 3.74
C ASP A 447 24.36 -0.62 4.94
N THR A 448 23.07 -0.39 4.66
CA THR A 448 22.03 -0.14 5.67
C THR A 448 21.03 -1.30 5.60
N PRO A 449 20.71 -1.94 6.75
CA PRO A 449 19.62 -2.90 6.82
C PRO A 449 18.33 -2.30 6.30
N MET A 450 17.51 -3.10 5.61
CA MET A 450 16.21 -2.67 5.12
C MET A 450 15.18 -3.72 5.45
N SER A 451 14.01 -3.27 5.89
CA SER A 451 12.89 -4.14 6.18
C SER A 451 12.36 -4.80 4.91
N PHE A 452 11.85 -6.03 5.04
CA PHE A 452 11.14 -6.72 3.95
C PHE A 452 9.64 -6.37 3.95
N SER A 453 9.14 -5.80 5.04
CA SER A 453 7.77 -5.32 5.16
C SER A 453 7.75 -3.91 5.73
N THR A 454 6.73 -3.14 5.37
CA THR A 454 6.59 -1.74 5.79
C THR A 454 5.67 -1.60 7.00
N PHE A 455 4.41 -2.01 6.89
CA PHE A 455 3.52 -2.11 8.03
C PHE A 455 2.46 -3.20 7.78
N PRO A 456 2.23 -4.12 8.73
CA PRO A 456 1.19 -5.14 8.60
C PRO A 456 -0.22 -4.62 8.92
N GLY A 457 -0.34 -3.57 9.73
CA GLY A 457 -1.64 -3.15 10.25
C GLY A 457 -2.39 -4.32 10.91
N GLY A 458 -3.71 -4.36 10.72
CA GLY A 458 -4.55 -5.51 11.00
C GLY A 458 -5.77 -5.49 10.10
N TYR A 459 -6.51 -4.38 10.14
CA TYR A 459 -7.56 -4.05 9.17
C TYR A 459 -7.73 -2.53 9.16
N ALA A 460 -7.81 -1.94 7.97
CA ALA A 460 -8.01 -0.52 7.78
C ALA A 460 -9.25 -0.28 6.93
N THR A 461 -10.01 0.74 7.26
CA THR A 461 -11.26 1.07 6.58
C THR A 461 -11.54 2.56 6.66
N SER A 462 -12.63 2.98 6.01
CA SER A 462 -13.10 4.36 6.06
C SER A 462 -13.98 4.66 7.27
N GLU A 463 -14.09 5.94 7.60
CA GLU A 463 -14.96 6.48 8.63
C GLU A 463 -16.43 6.04 8.46
N ASN A 464 -16.93 6.00 7.22
CA ASN A 464 -18.32 5.63 6.94
C ASN A 464 -18.57 4.14 7.17
N VAL A 465 -17.62 3.29 6.78
CA VAL A 465 -17.75 1.84 6.98
C VAL A 465 -17.70 1.53 8.47
N ILE A 466 -16.73 2.10 9.21
CA ILE A 466 -16.63 1.83 10.64
C ILE A 466 -17.79 2.43 11.44
N ALA A 467 -18.30 3.61 11.06
CA ALA A 467 -19.51 4.18 11.67
C ALA A 467 -20.72 3.25 11.48
N GLY A 468 -20.89 2.70 10.27
CA GLY A 468 -21.92 1.72 9.97
C GLY A 468 -21.78 0.44 10.82
N SER A 469 -20.59 -0.15 10.85
CA SER A 469 -20.31 -1.33 11.68
C SER A 469 -20.47 -1.06 13.18
N ALA A 470 -20.18 0.16 13.65
CA ALA A 470 -20.32 0.55 15.05
C ALA A 470 -21.73 1.02 15.43
N GLY A 471 -22.65 1.20 14.48
CA GLY A 471 -23.96 1.82 14.74
C GLY A 471 -23.89 3.30 15.14
N ASP A 472 -22.81 4.00 14.78
CA ASP A 472 -22.54 5.37 15.20
C ASP A 472 -23.05 6.40 14.20
N THR A 473 -24.22 6.98 14.49
CA THR A 473 -24.91 7.92 13.59
C THR A 473 -24.41 9.37 13.66
N LYS A 474 -23.46 9.68 14.55
CA LYS A 474 -23.14 11.08 14.93
C LYS A 474 -22.60 11.93 13.77
N PHE A 475 -21.91 11.31 12.82
CA PHE A 475 -21.23 12.00 11.72
C PHE A 475 -21.57 11.45 10.32
N PHE A 476 -22.70 10.74 10.17
CA PHE A 476 -23.16 10.20 8.88
C PHE A 476 -23.42 11.27 7.80
N ASP A 477 -23.62 12.52 8.23
CA ASP A 477 -23.93 13.68 7.37
C ASP A 477 -22.74 14.62 7.16
N LEU A 478 -21.51 14.22 7.50
CA LEU A 478 -20.35 14.96 7.02
C LEU A 478 -20.41 15.03 5.49
N PRO A 479 -20.04 16.15 4.86
CA PRO A 479 -20.07 16.27 3.40
C PRO A 479 -19.36 15.07 2.78
N LYS A 480 -20.11 14.23 2.06
CA LYS A 480 -19.61 12.99 1.40
C LYS A 480 -18.46 13.23 0.41
N GLU A 481 -18.16 14.50 0.18
CA GLU A 481 -17.13 15.03 -0.69
C GLU A 481 -15.80 15.28 0.03
N MET A 482 -15.71 15.02 1.33
CA MET A 482 -14.46 15.08 2.09
C MET A 482 -13.51 13.95 1.72
N ASN A 483 -12.21 14.21 1.90
CA ASN A 483 -11.19 13.18 1.92
C ASN A 483 -11.57 12.14 2.96
N THR A 484 -12.11 11.00 2.50
CA THR A 484 -12.42 9.83 3.32
C THR A 484 -11.21 9.52 4.21
N LEU A 485 -11.43 9.57 5.52
CA LEU A 485 -10.47 9.18 6.54
C LEU A 485 -10.27 7.68 6.44
N PHE A 486 -9.11 7.26 5.95
CA PHE A 486 -8.74 5.85 5.92
C PHE A 486 -7.73 5.57 7.02
N PHE A 487 -8.09 4.72 7.97
CA PHE A 487 -7.26 4.46 9.14
C PHE A 487 -7.44 3.02 9.65
N ALA A 488 -6.45 2.55 10.42
CA ALA A 488 -6.48 1.21 10.99
C ALA A 488 -7.46 1.13 12.17
N VAL A 489 -8.39 0.19 12.09
CA VAL A 489 -9.41 -0.08 13.13
C VAL A 489 -9.13 -1.39 13.87
N ILE A 490 -8.32 -2.27 13.29
CA ILE A 490 -7.80 -3.48 13.93
C ILE A 490 -6.28 -3.40 13.94
N LYS A 491 -5.69 -3.71 15.11
CA LYS A 491 -4.25 -3.78 15.34
C LYS A 491 -3.81 -5.24 15.43
N ALA A 492 -2.74 -5.62 14.74
CA ALA A 492 -2.13 -6.94 14.88
C ALA A 492 -0.93 -6.92 15.83
N HIS A 493 -0.76 -8.01 16.57
CA HIS A 493 0.27 -8.18 17.60
C HIS A 493 1.22 -9.31 17.23
N ASP A 494 2.48 -9.13 17.57
CA ASP A 494 3.43 -10.22 17.56
C ASP A 494 3.18 -11.11 18.78
N PHE A 495 3.52 -12.40 18.69
CA PHE A 495 3.31 -13.33 19.81
C PHE A 495 4.40 -14.40 19.87
N ASP A 496 4.55 -15.01 21.04
CA ASP A 496 5.35 -16.21 21.26
C ASP A 496 4.42 -17.44 21.25
N LYS A 497 4.69 -18.39 20.36
CA LYS A 497 3.90 -19.62 20.20
C LYS A 497 4.05 -20.56 21.39
N ASN A 498 5.17 -20.51 22.13
CA ASN A 498 5.41 -21.41 23.26
C ASN A 498 4.66 -20.95 24.52
N SER A 499 4.66 -19.64 24.80
CA SER A 499 3.95 -19.07 25.95
C SER A 499 2.52 -18.66 25.60
N ASN A 500 2.15 -18.61 24.32
CA ASN A 500 0.85 -18.16 23.83
C ASN A 500 0.48 -16.74 24.32
N THR A 501 1.48 -15.85 24.34
CA THR A 501 1.33 -14.46 24.81
C THR A 501 1.68 -13.48 23.71
N ALA A 502 0.89 -12.41 23.56
CA ALA A 502 1.24 -11.28 22.72
C ALA A 502 2.48 -10.56 23.30
N THR A 503 3.45 -10.24 22.46
CA THR A 503 4.76 -9.69 22.86
C THR A 503 5.00 -8.26 22.39
N GLY A 504 4.14 -7.72 21.53
CA GLY A 504 4.26 -6.34 21.04
C GLY A 504 3.37 -6.06 19.84
N VAL A 505 3.29 -4.80 19.44
CA VAL A 505 2.48 -4.35 18.30
C VAL A 505 3.30 -4.45 17.02
N LEU A 506 2.83 -5.22 16.03
CA LEU A 506 3.59 -5.46 14.79
C LEU A 506 3.86 -4.19 13.99
N GLU A 507 2.97 -3.20 14.07
CA GLU A 507 3.08 -1.90 13.40
C GLU A 507 4.42 -1.19 13.66
N TYR A 508 5.00 -1.38 14.85
CA TYR A 508 6.21 -0.69 15.30
C TYR A 508 7.46 -1.57 15.28
N LEU A 509 7.36 -2.81 14.77
CA LEU A 509 8.50 -3.72 14.74
C LEU A 509 9.29 -3.59 13.46
N PHE A 510 10.54 -3.15 13.58
CA PHE A 510 11.52 -3.24 12.50
C PHE A 510 12.04 -4.67 12.37
N LYS A 511 11.86 -5.28 11.19
CA LYS A 511 12.39 -6.61 10.86
C LYS A 511 13.22 -6.53 9.57
N PRO A 512 14.56 -6.57 9.64
CA PRO A 512 15.41 -6.54 8.45
C PRO A 512 15.29 -7.86 7.68
N ALA A 513 15.49 -7.80 6.37
CA ALA A 513 15.59 -9.01 5.56
C ALA A 513 16.86 -9.82 5.88
N ASP A 514 16.80 -11.14 5.69
CA ASP A 514 17.96 -12.03 5.84
C ASP A 514 19.06 -11.71 4.83
N TYR A 515 18.66 -11.31 3.62
CA TYR A 515 19.55 -11.02 2.51
C TYR A 515 19.22 -9.68 1.85
N ARG A 516 20.25 -9.10 1.24
CA ARG A 516 20.16 -7.82 0.54
C ARG A 516 20.57 -7.96 -0.91
N LEU A 517 19.72 -7.50 -1.82
CA LEU A 517 20.06 -7.26 -3.22
C LEU A 517 19.98 -5.76 -3.51
N TYR A 518 20.78 -5.29 -4.47
CA TYR A 518 20.74 -3.91 -4.93
C TYR A 518 20.37 -3.86 -6.40
N TYR A 519 19.72 -2.76 -6.78
CA TYR A 519 19.46 -2.49 -8.18
C TYR A 519 20.78 -2.22 -8.91
N ASN A 520 20.89 -2.75 -10.12
CA ASN A 520 21.92 -2.49 -11.10
C ASN A 520 21.25 -2.21 -12.44
N GLU A 521 22.03 -1.85 -13.46
CA GLU A 521 21.52 -1.47 -14.78
C GLU A 521 20.64 -2.54 -15.44
N SER A 522 20.88 -3.82 -15.16
CA SER A 522 20.12 -4.93 -15.75
C SER A 522 18.85 -5.22 -14.97
N ASN A 523 18.97 -5.39 -13.66
CA ASN A 523 17.88 -5.87 -12.81
C ASN A 523 16.85 -4.78 -12.46
N ALA A 524 17.20 -3.49 -12.62
CA ALA A 524 16.26 -2.37 -12.53
C ALA A 524 15.28 -2.33 -13.71
N ARG A 525 15.67 -2.90 -14.86
CA ARG A 525 14.88 -2.89 -16.11
C ARG A 525 14.16 -4.19 -16.38
N ASP A 526 14.70 -5.31 -15.88
CA ASP A 526 14.11 -6.63 -16.03
C ASP A 526 14.19 -7.38 -14.68
N PRO A 527 13.06 -7.56 -13.97
CA PRO A 527 13.04 -8.20 -12.66
C PRO A 527 13.44 -9.68 -12.70
N SER A 528 13.47 -10.32 -13.87
CA SER A 528 13.93 -11.72 -13.96
C SER A 528 15.40 -11.90 -13.60
N PHE A 529 16.22 -10.85 -13.67
CA PHE A 529 17.57 -10.86 -13.12
C PHE A 529 17.54 -10.96 -11.58
N LEU A 530 16.63 -10.26 -10.90
CA LEU A 530 16.45 -10.40 -9.45
C LEU A 530 15.99 -11.82 -9.08
N TRP A 531 15.11 -12.42 -9.89
CA TRP A 531 14.68 -13.79 -9.66
C TRP A 531 15.82 -14.80 -9.81
N VAL A 532 16.71 -14.61 -10.78
CA VAL A 532 17.92 -15.43 -10.92
C VAL A 532 18.85 -15.24 -9.71
N ASP A 533 19.07 -14.01 -9.27
CA ASP A 533 19.89 -13.72 -8.09
C ASP A 533 19.30 -14.34 -6.80
N ALA A 534 17.99 -14.21 -6.61
CA ALA A 534 17.25 -14.82 -5.51
C ALA A 534 17.32 -16.36 -5.57
N ALA A 535 17.17 -16.96 -6.76
CA ALA A 535 17.32 -18.38 -6.97
C ALA A 535 18.74 -18.86 -6.64
N ASN A 536 19.77 -18.07 -6.95
CA ASN A 536 21.16 -18.37 -6.61
C ASN A 536 21.39 -18.34 -5.10
N ILE A 537 20.83 -17.35 -4.38
CA ILE A 537 20.86 -17.30 -2.91
C ILE A 537 20.18 -18.55 -2.33
N LEU A 538 18.96 -18.85 -2.79
CA LEU A 538 18.19 -20.00 -2.32
C LEU A 538 18.88 -21.35 -2.63
N ASN A 539 19.73 -21.40 -3.66
CA ASN A 539 20.51 -22.59 -4.04
C ASN A 539 21.83 -22.78 -3.28
N LYS A 540 22.32 -21.77 -2.57
CA LYS A 540 23.48 -21.96 -1.70
C LYS A 540 23.12 -22.93 -0.58
N LYS A 541 23.93 -23.96 -0.40
CA LYS A 541 23.87 -24.79 0.80
C LYS A 541 24.41 -23.92 1.95
N ASN A 542 23.55 -23.63 2.92
CA ASN A 542 23.98 -23.06 4.19
C ASN A 542 24.84 -24.07 4.96
#